data_AF-A0A1N7DSN7-F1
#
_entry.id   AF-A0A1N7DSN7-F1
#
_cell.length_a   1.000
_cell.length_b   1.000
_cell.length_c   1.000
_cell.angle_alpha   90.00
_cell.angle_beta   90.00
_cell.angle_gamma   90.00
#
_symmetry.space_group_name_H-M   'P 1'
#
loop_
_entity.id
_entity.type
_entity.pdbx_description
1 polymer ?
#
loop_
_entity_poly.entity_id
_entity_poly.type
_entity_poly.pdbx_seq_one_letter_code
_entity_poly.pdbx_strand_id
1 'polypeptide(L)'
;MTLSTVLSNWLTMAKDDAVEIDPDDINHEARTNMWSFSPTDEETPQIHAADIVAFIGEVIAARRSALKGEDMLFYCWHDAQCRQLRFSLVSRSHGRLPFRCTLRETQDLALIAERVVNGDWRNEEFMQAPSEDGDAHEPAPFVLPVFAVAVP
;
A
#
# COMPACT_ATOMS: atom_id res chain seq x y z
N MET A 1 -21.08 -0.67 -2.13
CA MET A 1 -20.63 -0.20 -0.80
C MET A 1 -20.22 1.25 -0.96
N THR A 2 -20.49 2.09 0.03
CA THR A 2 -20.06 3.50 0.03
C THR A 2 -18.86 3.59 0.95
N LEU A 3 -17.77 4.21 0.49
CA LEU A 3 -16.57 4.43 1.32
C LEU A 3 -16.93 5.25 2.56
N SER A 4 -16.22 5.01 3.67
CA SER A 4 -16.29 5.89 4.83
C SER A 4 -15.84 7.31 4.46
N THR A 5 -16.20 8.31 5.29
CA THR A 5 -15.78 9.70 5.07
C THR A 5 -14.25 9.83 5.02
N VAL A 6 -13.55 9.09 5.88
CA VAL A 6 -12.08 9.07 5.93
C VAL A 6 -11.49 8.61 4.59
N LEU A 7 -11.95 7.47 4.08
CA LEU A 7 -11.45 6.91 2.82
C LEU A 7 -11.88 7.75 1.60
N SER A 8 -13.06 8.37 1.66
CA SER A 8 -13.50 9.32 0.63
C SER A 8 -12.57 10.54 0.56
N ASN A 9 -12.12 11.04 1.71
CA ASN A 9 -11.16 12.15 1.78
C ASN A 9 -9.79 11.73 1.25
N TRP A 10 -9.28 10.55 1.65
CA TRP A 10 -8.03 10.00 1.12
C TRP A 10 -8.07 9.83 -0.39
N LEU A 11 -9.17 9.29 -0.92
CA LEU A 11 -9.39 9.14 -2.35
C LEU A 11 -9.37 10.49 -3.06
N THR A 12 -10.06 11.49 -2.51
CA THR A 12 -10.11 12.83 -3.09
C THR A 12 -8.72 13.47 -3.17
N MET A 13 -7.88 13.29 -2.15
CA MET A 13 -6.50 13.79 -2.18
C MET A 13 -5.64 13.05 -3.20
N ALA A 14 -5.77 11.72 -3.25
CA ALA A 14 -4.84 10.90 -4.01
C ALA A 14 -5.18 10.80 -5.50
N LYS A 15 -6.47 10.69 -5.85
CA LYS A 15 -6.90 10.27 -7.21
C LYS A 15 -6.48 11.23 -8.33
N ASP A 16 -6.42 12.53 -8.02
CA ASP A 16 -6.20 13.62 -9.00
C ASP A 16 -4.74 14.12 -9.01
N ASP A 17 -3.90 13.58 -8.12
CA ASP A 17 -2.49 13.96 -8.06
C ASP A 17 -1.74 13.54 -9.33
N ALA A 18 -0.76 14.35 -9.77
CA ALA A 18 -0.04 14.07 -11.00
C ALA A 18 0.83 12.82 -10.84
N VAL A 19 0.91 12.00 -11.90
CA VAL A 19 1.83 10.86 -11.94
C VAL A 19 3.08 11.29 -12.68
N GLU A 20 4.21 11.24 -11.99
CA GLU A 20 5.54 11.43 -12.57
C GLU A 20 5.95 10.19 -13.35
N ILE A 21 6.54 10.41 -14.52
CA ILE A 21 7.11 9.37 -15.37
C ILE A 21 8.59 9.65 -15.51
N ASP A 22 9.42 8.82 -14.88
CA ASP A 22 10.87 8.91 -14.96
C ASP A 22 11.45 7.52 -15.29
N PRO A 23 11.67 7.24 -16.60
CA PRO A 23 12.16 5.94 -17.04
C PRO A 23 13.64 5.71 -16.72
N ASP A 24 14.39 6.74 -16.29
CA ASP A 24 15.83 6.65 -16.04
C ASP A 24 16.14 6.45 -14.54
N ASP A 25 15.26 6.90 -13.63
CA ASP A 25 15.40 6.70 -12.19
C ASP A 25 14.12 6.18 -11.51
N ILE A 26 14.04 4.85 -11.38
CA ILE A 26 12.95 4.17 -10.67
C ILE A 26 12.76 4.68 -9.23
N ASN A 27 13.82 5.12 -8.54
CA ASN A 27 13.68 5.56 -7.15
C ASN A 27 13.12 6.98 -7.07
N HIS A 28 13.48 7.84 -8.01
CA HIS A 28 12.88 9.16 -8.13
C HIS A 28 11.39 9.03 -8.48
N GLU A 29 11.07 8.27 -9.53
CA GLU A 29 9.69 7.99 -9.96
C GLU A 29 8.83 7.45 -8.81
N ALA A 30 9.34 6.41 -8.15
CA ALA A 30 8.63 5.76 -7.04
C ALA A 30 8.37 6.71 -5.87
N ARG A 31 9.33 7.56 -5.51
CA ARG A 31 9.20 8.51 -4.38
C ARG A 31 8.22 9.62 -4.71
N THR A 32 8.27 10.15 -5.92
CA THR A 32 7.38 11.23 -6.36
C THR A 32 5.93 10.75 -6.43
N ASN A 33 5.71 9.51 -6.87
CA ASN A 33 4.38 8.92 -6.98
C ASN A 33 3.84 8.31 -5.67
N MET A 34 4.60 8.37 -4.57
CA MET A 34 4.26 7.65 -3.34
C MET A 34 3.20 8.36 -2.51
N TRP A 35 2.18 7.60 -2.15
CA TRP A 35 1.16 7.98 -1.17
C TRP A 35 1.26 7.08 0.06
N SER A 36 1.04 7.68 1.24
CA SER A 36 1.08 7.00 2.53
C SER A 36 -0.12 7.43 3.37
N PHE A 37 -0.81 6.45 3.96
CA PHE A 37 -2.01 6.69 4.77
C PHE A 37 -1.91 5.97 6.11
N SER A 38 -2.35 6.65 7.15
CA SER A 38 -2.63 6.08 8.46
C SER A 38 -3.88 6.79 9.00
N PRO A 39 -4.85 6.05 9.57
CA PRO A 39 -5.92 6.68 10.31
C PRO A 39 -5.43 7.23 11.64
N THR A 40 -6.15 8.20 12.19
CA THR A 40 -6.07 8.52 13.61
C THR A 40 -6.77 7.44 14.45
N ASP A 41 -6.57 7.46 15.77
CA ASP A 41 -7.26 6.55 16.69
C ASP A 41 -8.80 6.71 16.62
N GLU A 42 -9.29 7.94 16.38
CA GLU A 42 -10.72 8.25 16.23
C GLU A 42 -11.31 7.74 14.90
N GLU A 43 -10.47 7.69 13.85
CA GLU A 43 -10.85 7.23 12.51
C GLU A 43 -10.80 5.71 12.38
N THR A 44 -9.88 5.06 13.10
CA THR A 44 -9.62 3.62 13.01
C THR A 44 -10.86 2.73 13.13
N PRO A 45 -11.82 2.99 14.05
CA PRO A 45 -13.05 2.20 14.14
C PRO A 45 -13.95 2.24 12.90
N GLN A 46 -13.76 3.23 12.02
CA GLN A 46 -14.59 3.47 10.82
C GLN A 46 -14.01 2.81 9.57
N ILE A 47 -12.83 2.19 9.66
CA ILE A 47 -12.13 1.61 8.52
C ILE A 47 -12.16 0.08 8.60
N HIS A 48 -12.70 -0.55 7.55
CA HIS A 48 -12.67 -2.00 7.38
C HIS A 48 -11.78 -2.39 6.20
N ALA A 49 -11.25 -3.62 6.24
CA ALA A 49 -10.38 -4.14 5.17
C ALA A 49 -11.06 -4.11 3.80
N ALA A 50 -12.36 -4.46 3.73
CA ALA A 50 -13.14 -4.38 2.50
C ALA A 50 -13.21 -2.96 1.92
N ASP A 51 -13.25 -1.94 2.77
CA ASP A 51 -13.27 -0.54 2.33
C ASP A 51 -11.91 -0.10 1.79
N ILE A 52 -10.80 -0.62 2.33
CA ILE A 52 -9.45 -0.41 1.77
C ILE A 52 -9.31 -1.03 0.39
N VAL A 53 -9.86 -2.23 0.18
CA VAL A 53 -9.90 -2.86 -1.14
C VAL A 53 -10.66 -1.98 -2.14
N ALA A 54 -11.84 -1.48 -1.76
CA ALA A 54 -12.62 -0.58 -2.60
C ALA A 54 -11.86 0.73 -2.89
N PHE A 55 -11.30 1.37 -1.87
CA PHE A 55 -10.52 2.60 -1.96
C PHE A 55 -9.35 2.47 -2.95
N ILE A 56 -8.51 1.46 -2.79
CA ILE A 56 -7.35 1.25 -3.69
C ILE A 56 -7.83 0.87 -5.09
N GLY A 57 -8.93 0.13 -5.23
CA GLY A 57 -9.56 -0.13 -6.52
C GLY A 57 -9.97 1.15 -7.25
N GLU A 58 -10.56 2.11 -6.54
CA GLU A 58 -10.93 3.43 -7.09
C GLU A 58 -9.69 4.27 -7.46
N VAL A 59 -8.62 4.22 -6.64
CA VAL A 59 -7.34 4.86 -6.98
C VAL A 59 -6.78 4.29 -8.28
N ILE A 60 -6.71 2.96 -8.42
CA ILE A 60 -6.20 2.31 -9.63
C ILE A 60 -7.03 2.71 -10.86
N ALA A 61 -8.36 2.75 -10.74
CA ALA A 61 -9.25 3.18 -11.82
C ALA A 61 -9.02 4.65 -12.22
N ALA A 62 -8.81 5.53 -11.24
CA ALA A 62 -8.48 6.93 -11.48
C ALA A 62 -7.13 7.08 -12.19
N ARG A 63 -6.08 6.37 -11.73
CA ARG A 63 -4.75 6.39 -12.36
C ARG A 63 -4.80 5.90 -13.81
N ARG A 64 -5.51 4.79 -14.06
CA ARG A 64 -5.72 4.28 -15.42
C ARG A 64 -6.37 5.31 -16.34
N SER A 65 -7.31 6.09 -15.81
CA SER A 65 -8.02 7.10 -16.60
C SER A 65 -7.17 8.35 -16.86
N ALA A 66 -6.20 8.64 -15.99
CA ALA A 66 -5.33 9.81 -16.07
C ALA A 66 -4.10 9.59 -16.98
N LEU A 67 -3.60 8.35 -17.05
CA LEU A 67 -2.50 7.97 -17.93
C LEU A 67 -2.95 8.01 -19.40
N LYS A 68 -2.07 8.43 -20.29
CA LYS A 68 -2.27 8.62 -21.73
C LYS A 68 -1.40 7.65 -22.55
N GLY A 69 -1.50 6.37 -22.21
CA GLY A 69 -0.81 5.28 -22.91
C GLY A 69 0.52 4.87 -22.31
N GLU A 70 0.88 5.40 -21.14
CA GLU A 70 2.01 4.93 -20.35
C GLU A 70 1.65 3.62 -19.62
N ASP A 71 2.46 2.58 -19.82
CA ASP A 71 2.28 1.29 -19.16
C ASP A 71 2.98 1.29 -17.80
N MET A 72 2.19 1.43 -16.73
CA MET A 72 2.68 1.58 -15.36
C MET A 72 2.41 0.33 -14.52
N LEU A 73 3.22 0.15 -13.47
CA LEU A 73 2.99 -0.85 -12.43
C LEU A 73 2.54 -0.12 -11.18
N PHE A 74 1.29 -0.32 -10.78
CA PHE A 74 0.79 0.11 -9.48
C PHE A 74 1.13 -0.95 -8.45
N TYR A 75 1.63 -0.52 -7.30
CA TYR A 75 1.91 -1.43 -6.19
C TYR A 75 1.53 -0.82 -4.84
N CYS A 76 1.09 -1.68 -3.92
CA CYS A 76 0.55 -1.31 -2.62
C CYS A 76 1.03 -2.30 -1.55
N TRP A 77 1.44 -1.80 -0.39
CA TRP A 77 1.94 -2.61 0.72
C TRP A 77 1.61 -1.99 2.07
N HIS A 78 1.73 -2.82 3.10
CA HIS A 78 1.68 -2.38 4.48
C HIS A 78 3.09 -2.13 5.00
N ASP A 79 3.39 -0.89 5.34
CA ASP A 79 4.60 -0.53 6.06
C ASP A 79 4.36 -0.61 7.56
N ALA A 80 4.71 -1.76 8.13
CA ALA A 80 4.54 -2.06 9.55
C ALA A 80 5.34 -1.14 10.47
N GLN A 81 6.48 -0.59 10.02
CA GLN A 81 7.32 0.24 10.88
C GLN A 81 6.69 1.60 11.17
N CYS A 82 5.95 2.12 10.19
CA CYS A 82 5.22 3.38 10.31
C CYS A 82 3.71 3.19 10.47
N ARG A 83 3.22 1.95 10.56
CA ARG A 83 1.78 1.59 10.57
C ARG A 83 1.02 2.26 9.42
N GLN A 84 1.54 2.14 8.19
CA GLN A 84 1.03 2.85 7.02
C GLN A 84 0.58 1.88 5.92
N LEU A 85 -0.54 2.21 5.28
CA LEU A 85 -0.84 1.74 3.93
C LEU A 85 -0.06 2.64 2.97
N ARG A 86 0.77 2.05 2.11
CA ARG A 86 1.50 2.79 1.09
C ARG A 86 1.17 2.26 -0.29
N PHE A 87 1.13 3.14 -1.27
CA PHE A 87 1.14 2.76 -2.67
C PHE A 87 2.00 3.71 -3.48
N SER A 88 2.44 3.26 -4.65
CA SER A 88 3.12 4.09 -5.64
C SER A 88 2.96 3.47 -7.03
N LEU A 89 3.44 4.19 -8.05
CA LEU A 89 3.48 3.77 -9.44
C LEU A 89 4.89 3.94 -9.99
N VAL A 90 5.32 3.00 -10.82
CA VAL A 90 6.57 3.08 -11.59
C VAL A 90 6.32 2.61 -13.02
N SER A 91 7.09 3.12 -13.97
CA SER A 91 7.07 2.68 -15.35
C SER A 91 7.38 1.20 -15.45
N ARG A 92 6.61 0.43 -16.24
CA ARG A 92 6.89 -1.01 -16.43
C ARG A 92 8.19 -1.27 -17.17
N SER A 93 8.71 -0.29 -17.90
CA SER A 93 10.04 -0.33 -18.53
C SER A 93 11.17 -0.60 -17.54
N HIS A 94 11.00 -0.25 -16.25
CA HIS A 94 11.97 -0.59 -15.20
C HIS A 94 12.10 -2.08 -14.93
N GLY A 95 11.07 -2.88 -15.26
CA GLY A 95 11.09 -4.34 -15.16
C GLY A 95 11.15 -4.91 -13.74
N ARG A 96 11.07 -4.08 -12.69
CA ARG A 96 11.11 -4.49 -11.28
C ARG A 96 10.44 -3.45 -10.38
N LEU A 97 10.18 -3.82 -9.12
CA LEU A 97 9.78 -2.89 -8.06
C LEU A 97 10.99 -2.25 -7.35
N PRO A 98 10.86 -1.03 -6.78
CA PRO A 98 11.95 -0.28 -6.17
C PRO A 98 12.30 -0.72 -4.73
N PHE A 99 12.18 -2.01 -4.42
CA PHE A 99 12.53 -2.55 -3.10
C PHE A 99 13.92 -3.19 -3.12
N ARG A 100 14.57 -3.19 -1.95
CA ARG A 100 15.86 -3.85 -1.71
C ARG A 100 15.75 -5.11 -0.83
N CYS A 101 14.53 -5.50 -0.48
CA CYS A 101 14.23 -6.70 0.30
C CYS A 101 13.57 -7.77 -0.58
N THR A 102 13.47 -8.98 -0.04
CA THR A 102 12.72 -10.07 -0.68
C THR A 102 11.24 -9.73 -0.70
N LEU A 103 10.64 -9.82 -1.89
CA LEU A 103 9.23 -9.55 -2.09
C LEU A 103 8.44 -10.84 -2.22
N ARG A 104 7.21 -10.81 -1.73
CA ARG A 104 6.14 -11.73 -2.12
C ARG A 104 5.06 -10.92 -2.82
N GLU A 105 5.17 -10.83 -4.13
CA GLU A 105 4.16 -10.18 -4.95
C GLU A 105 2.85 -10.98 -4.92
N THR A 106 1.72 -10.27 -4.91
CA THR A 106 0.38 -10.85 -4.94
C THR A 106 -0.55 -9.99 -5.79
N GLN A 107 -1.57 -10.61 -6.39
CA GLN A 107 -2.70 -9.89 -7.00
C GLN A 107 -3.92 -9.84 -6.06
N ASP A 108 -3.80 -10.41 -4.86
CA ASP A 108 -4.83 -10.36 -3.84
C ASP A 108 -4.62 -9.13 -2.95
N LEU A 109 -5.34 -8.05 -3.27
CA LEU A 109 -5.34 -6.83 -2.47
C LEU A 109 -5.98 -7.02 -1.09
N ALA A 110 -6.89 -7.98 -0.93
CA ALA A 110 -7.51 -8.25 0.36
C ALA A 110 -6.46 -8.72 1.39
N LEU A 111 -5.42 -9.43 0.96
CA LEU A 111 -4.31 -9.81 1.83
C LEU A 111 -3.59 -8.59 2.43
N ILE A 112 -3.36 -7.55 1.63
CA ILE A 112 -2.73 -6.31 2.10
C ILE A 112 -3.69 -5.54 3.02
N ALA A 113 -4.96 -5.44 2.63
CA ALA A 113 -6.00 -4.76 3.39
C ALA A 113 -6.25 -5.40 4.77
N GLU A 114 -6.31 -6.72 4.85
CA GLU A 114 -6.46 -7.46 6.10
C GLU A 114 -5.26 -7.24 7.01
N ARG A 115 -4.04 -7.29 6.45
CA ARG A 115 -2.81 -7.08 7.21
C ARG A 115 -2.74 -5.68 7.82
N VAL A 116 -3.10 -4.64 7.06
CA VAL A 116 -3.03 -3.27 7.56
C VAL A 116 -4.16 -2.96 8.54
N VAL A 117 -5.39 -3.39 8.27
CA VAL A 117 -6.55 -3.03 9.11
C VAL A 117 -6.61 -3.91 10.35
N ASN A 118 -6.75 -5.22 10.17
CA ASN A 118 -6.99 -6.15 11.27
C ASN A 118 -5.68 -6.69 11.86
N GLY A 119 -4.62 -6.78 11.06
CA GLY A 119 -3.30 -7.16 11.54
C GLY A 119 -2.59 -6.06 12.32
N ASP A 120 -2.90 -4.77 12.07
CA ASP A 120 -2.15 -3.63 12.61
C ASP A 120 -3.04 -2.52 13.21
N TRP A 121 -3.76 -1.74 12.39
CA TRP A 121 -4.47 -0.55 12.88
C TRP A 121 -5.46 -0.83 14.01
N ARG A 122 -6.24 -1.91 13.88
CA ARG A 122 -7.21 -2.35 14.89
C ARG A 122 -6.65 -3.38 15.86
N ASN A 123 -5.35 -3.69 15.75
CA ASN A 123 -4.68 -4.64 16.61
C ASN A 123 -3.94 -3.92 17.74
N GLU A 124 -4.53 -3.97 18.94
CA GLU A 124 -3.97 -3.38 20.16
C GLU A 124 -2.64 -4.04 20.60
N GLU A 125 -2.35 -5.24 20.09
CA GLU A 125 -1.17 -6.04 20.43
C GLU A 125 -0.01 -5.86 19.44
N PHE A 126 -0.21 -5.19 18.31
CA PHE A 126 0.77 -5.19 17.20
C PHE A 126 2.17 -4.70 17.56
N MET A 127 2.29 -3.74 18.47
CA MET A 127 3.57 -3.18 18.93
C MET A 127 3.96 -3.66 20.34
N GLN A 128 3.25 -4.65 20.90
CA GLN A 128 3.64 -5.20 22.18
C GLN A 128 4.93 -6.00 22.03
N ALA A 129 5.87 -5.77 22.95
CA ALA A 129 7.09 -6.56 23.00
C ALA A 129 6.69 -8.04 23.23
N PRO A 130 7.38 -9.00 22.58
CA PRO A 130 7.21 -10.40 22.91
C PRO A 130 7.40 -10.59 24.43
N SER A 131 6.57 -11.45 25.04
CA SER A 131 6.79 -11.84 26.44
C SER A 131 8.19 -12.45 26.60
N GLU A 132 8.85 -12.12 27.71
CA GLU A 132 10.24 -12.55 28.01
C GLU A 132 10.42 -14.08 28.11
N ASP A 133 9.32 -14.84 28.08
CA ASP A 133 9.29 -16.30 28.18
C ASP A 133 9.33 -17.05 26.82
N GLY A 134 9.46 -16.34 25.69
CA GLY A 134 9.48 -16.95 24.36
C GLY A 134 10.86 -17.46 23.94
N ASP A 135 10.98 -18.76 23.63
CA ASP A 135 12.17 -19.38 23.01
C ASP A 135 12.75 -18.49 21.91
N ALA A 136 14.07 -18.30 21.92
CA ALA A 136 14.82 -17.54 20.92
C ALA A 136 14.63 -18.17 19.52
N HIS A 137 13.59 -17.76 18.81
CA HIS A 137 13.39 -18.12 17.42
C HIS A 137 14.46 -17.41 16.58
N GLU A 138 15.18 -18.16 15.74
CA GLU A 138 16.02 -17.55 14.71
C GLU A 138 15.15 -16.57 13.90
N PRO A 139 15.59 -15.32 13.70
CA PRO A 139 14.79 -14.35 12.95
C PRO A 139 14.62 -14.86 11.52
N ALA A 140 13.40 -15.25 11.17
CA ALA A 140 13.06 -15.61 9.81
C ALA A 140 13.39 -14.44 8.86
N PRO A 141 13.85 -14.71 7.63
CA PRO A 141 14.13 -13.65 6.67
C PRO A 141 12.85 -12.84 6.42
N PHE A 142 12.97 -11.51 6.50
CA PHE A 142 11.84 -10.62 6.24
C PHE A 142 11.46 -10.67 4.75
N VAL A 143 10.21 -11.05 4.48
CA VAL A 143 9.61 -11.05 3.15
C VAL A 143 8.45 -10.06 3.14
N LEU A 144 8.51 -9.05 2.28
CA LEU A 144 7.49 -8.01 2.17
C LEU A 144 6.36 -8.45 1.23
N PRO A 145 5.11 -8.61 1.71
CA PRO A 145 3.97 -8.80 0.83
C PRO A 145 3.67 -7.49 0.09
N VAL A 146 3.56 -7.54 -1.23
CA VAL A 146 3.26 -6.38 -2.07
C VAL A 146 2.16 -6.76 -3.05
N PHE A 147 1.04 -6.04 -3.02
CA PHE A 147 0.08 -6.10 -4.11
C PHE A 147 0.66 -5.36 -5.32
N ALA A 148 0.65 -5.96 -6.51
CA ALA A 148 1.13 -5.32 -7.73
C ALA A 148 0.24 -5.65 -8.93
N VAL A 149 -0.11 -4.63 -9.73
CA VAL A 149 -0.95 -4.77 -10.92
C VAL A 149 -0.57 -3.79 -12.01
N ALA A 150 -0.67 -4.22 -13.26
CA ALA A 150 -0.47 -3.34 -14.41
C ALA A 150 -1.61 -2.32 -14.54
N VAL A 151 -1.23 -1.09 -14.86
CA VAL A 151 -2.12 0.02 -15.17
C VAL A 151 -1.73 0.50 -16.58
N PRO A 152 -2.42 -0.01 -17.62
CA PRO A 152 -2.21 0.37 -19.02
C PRO A 152 -2.93 1.67 -19.39
#